data_AF-G8TRI5-F1
#
_entry.id   AF-G8TRI5-F1
#
_cell.length_a   1.000
_cell.length_b   1.000
_cell.length_c   1.000
_cell.angle_alpha   90.00
_cell.angle_beta   90.00
_cell.angle_gamma   90.00
#
_symmetry.space_group_name_H-M   'P 1'
#
loop_
_entity.id
_entity.type
_entity.pdbx_description
1 polymer ?
#
loop_
_entity_poly.entity_id
_entity_poly.type
_entity_poly.pdbx_seq_one_letter_code
_entity_poly.pdbx_strand_id
1 'polypeptide(L)' 'MILEESYTLSNGVEIPKLGLGTWFINDKDVAQAVKDAAIIGYRHIDTAQAYGNERGVGEGLMEPVRRTRPGCI' A
#
# COMPACT_ATOMS: atom_id res chain seq x y z
N MET A 1 -2.60 -14.80 -6.48
CA MET A 1 -3.76 -14.02 -5.97
C MET A 1 -3.80 -12.69 -6.72
N ILE A 2 -4.94 -12.00 -6.91
CA ILE A 2 -4.99 -10.76 -7.74
C ILE A 2 -3.98 -9.67 -7.30
N LEU A 3 -3.61 -9.66 -6.01
CA LEU A 3 -2.62 -8.77 -5.41
C LEU A 3 -1.17 -9.03 -5.85
N GLU A 4 -0.89 -10.17 -6.48
CA GLU A 4 0.45 -10.56 -6.96
C GLU A 4 0.62 -10.30 -8.46
N GLU A 5 -0.45 -9.90 -9.16
CA GLU A 5 -0.38 -9.60 -10.58
C GLU A 5 0.19 -8.19 -10.81
N SER A 6 1.05 -8.06 -11.82
CA SER A 6 1.65 -6.79 -12.24
C SER A 6 1.38 -6.50 -13.72
N TYR A 7 1.52 -5.22 -14.09
CA TYR A 7 1.71 -4.79 -15.48
C TYR A 7 3.14 -4.29 -15.64
N THR A 8 3.73 -4.52 -16.82
CA THR A 8 5.00 -3.90 -17.19
C THR A 8 4.72 -2.55 -17.84
N LEU A 9 5.25 -1.48 -17.25
CA LEU A 9 5.17 -0.14 -17.80
C LEU A 9 6.10 0.01 -19.02
N SER A 10 5.91 1.08 -19.81
CA SER A 10 6.72 1.35 -21.01
C SER A 10 8.22 1.54 -20.72
N ASN A 11 8.58 1.84 -19.48
CA ASN A 11 9.97 1.93 -19.00
C ASN A 11 10.52 0.61 -18.43
N GLY A 12 9.79 -0.49 -18.55
CA GLY A 12 10.20 -1.83 -18.08
C GLY A 12 9.97 -2.09 -16.59
N VAL A 13 9.46 -1.12 -15.82
CA VAL A 13 9.15 -1.30 -14.40
C VAL A 13 7.84 -2.06 -14.24
N GLU A 14 7.79 -3.01 -13.32
CA GLU A 14 6.55 -3.68 -12.94
C GLU A 14 5.76 -2.88 -11.91
N ILE A 15 4.47 -2.70 -12.15
CA ILE A 15 3.54 -2.07 -11.22
C ILE A 15 2.42 -3.05 -10.84
N PRO A 16 2.08 -3.21 -9.55
CA PRO A 16 0.95 -4.05 -9.15
C PRO A 16 -0.35 -3.57 -9.80
N LYS A 17 -1.16 -4.50 -10.29
CA LYS A 17 -2.43 -4.17 -10.96
C LYS A 17 -3.46 -3.53 -10.01
N LEU A 18 -3.35 -3.82 -8.72
CA LEU A 18 -4.26 -3.33 -7.69
C LEU A 18 -3.49 -2.50 -6.67
N GLY A 19 -4.00 -1.30 -6.38
CA GLY A 19 -3.45 -0.38 -5.40
C GLY A 19 -4.51 0.18 -4.46
N LEU A 20 -4.05 0.71 -3.32
CA LEU A 20 -4.90 1.45 -2.37
C LEU A 20 -4.84 2.94 -2.71
N GLY A 21 -5.95 3.54 -3.12
CA GLY A 21 -6.09 4.99 -3.22
C GLY A 21 -6.37 5.64 -1.87
N THR A 22 -5.70 6.75 -1.57
CA THR A 22 -5.83 7.46 -0.29
C THR A 22 -6.64 8.76 -0.38
N TRP A 23 -7.28 9.03 -1.52
CA TRP A 23 -8.11 10.21 -1.70
C TRP A 23 -9.28 10.23 -0.71
N PHE A 24 -9.59 11.41 -0.15
CA PHE A 24 -10.63 11.62 0.88
C PHE A 24 -10.41 10.94 2.24
N ILE A 25 -9.23 10.36 2.49
CA ILE A 25 -8.86 9.87 3.83
C ILE A 25 -8.10 10.97 4.57
N ASN A 26 -8.53 11.29 5.81
CA ASN A 26 -7.81 12.27 6.62
C ASN A 26 -6.41 11.77 6.98
N ASP A 27 -5.46 12.69 7.15
CA ASP A 27 -4.06 12.38 7.52
C ASP A 27 -3.94 11.54 8.81
N LYS A 28 -4.83 11.77 9.79
CA LYS A 28 -4.86 11.00 11.05
C LYS A 28 -5.33 9.55 10.89
N ASP A 29 -6.08 9.25 9.83
CA ASP A 29 -6.75 7.96 9.62
C ASP A 29 -6.02 7.11 8.57
N VAL A 30 -5.29 7.74 7.65
CA VAL A 30 -4.65 7.07 6.51
C VAL A 30 -3.53 6.11 6.92
N ALA A 31 -2.85 6.37 8.04
CA ALA A 31 -1.80 5.49 8.54
C ALA A 31 -2.33 4.08 8.83
N GLN A 32 -3.49 3.98 9.46
CA GLN A 32 -4.13 2.70 9.75
C GLN A 32 -4.61 2.00 8.47
N ALA A 33 -5.20 2.74 7.53
CA ALA A 33 -5.63 2.19 6.25
C ALA A 33 -4.46 1.60 5.44
N VAL A 34 -3.31 2.30 5.41
CA VAL A 34 -2.10 1.83 4.72
C VAL A 34 -1.52 0.60 5.42
N LYS A 35 -1.49 0.58 6.75
CA LYS A 35 -1.06 -0.59 7.53
C LYS A 35 -1.90 -1.82 7.25
N ASP A 36 -3.22 -1.68 7.29
CA ASP A 36 -4.14 -2.78 7.03
C ASP A 36 -4.00 -3.31 5.60
N ALA A 37 -3.87 -2.41 4.62
CA ALA A 37 -3.60 -2.77 3.24
C ALA A 37 -2.28 -3.55 3.08
N ALA A 38 -1.21 -3.13 3.77
CA ALA A 38 0.07 -3.81 3.74
C ALA A 38 -0.02 -5.23 4.35
N ILE A 39 -0.78 -5.41 5.44
CA ILE A 39 -1.05 -6.69 6.11
C ILE A 39 -1.79 -7.66 5.18
N ILE A 40 -2.85 -7.20 4.51
CA ILE A 40 -3.63 -8.05 3.59
C ILE A 40 -2.94 -8.31 2.25
N GLY A 41 -1.83 -7.60 1.96
CA GLY A 41 -0.93 -7.92 0.86
C GLY A 41 -0.81 -6.86 -0.24
N TYR A 42 -1.41 -5.68 -0.09
CA TYR A 42 -1.19 -4.57 -1.03
C TYR A 42 0.27 -4.14 -1.03
N ARG A 43 0.78 -3.81 -2.23
CA ARG A 43 2.15 -3.31 -2.43
C ARG A 43 2.20 -2.01 -3.21
N HIS A 44 1.05 -1.53 -3.66
CA HIS A 44 0.92 -0.27 -4.37
C HIS A 44 -0.02 0.64 -3.60
N ILE A 45 0.50 1.79 -3.15
CA ILE A 45 -0.26 2.85 -2.48
C ILE A 45 -0.27 4.05 -3.42
N ASP A 46 -1.45 4.58 -3.69
CA ASP A 46 -1.69 5.76 -4.52
C ASP A 46 -2.05 6.94 -3.61
N THR A 47 -1.25 8.00 -3.71
CA THR A 47 -1.40 9.24 -2.94
C THR A 47 -1.01 10.44 -3.79
N ALA A 48 -1.35 11.63 -3.35
CA ALA A 48 -0.93 12.88 -3.97
C ALA A 48 -0.79 13.99 -2.94
N GLN A 49 0.09 14.96 -3.21
CA GLN A 49 0.26 16.17 -2.39
C GLN A 49 -1.07 16.89 -2.12
N ALA A 50 -1.98 16.92 -3.11
CA ALA A 50 -3.28 17.57 -2.99
C ALA A 50 -4.19 16.93 -1.92
N TYR A 51 -3.93 15.69 -1.51
CA TYR A 51 -4.73 14.98 -0.51
C TYR A 51 -4.36 15.40 0.92
N GLY A 52 -3.19 16.02 1.10
CA GLY A 52 -2.74 16.53 2.40
C GLY A 52 -2.51 15.46 3.46
N ASN A 53 -2.29 14.20 3.05
CA ASN A 53 -2.22 13.04 3.95
C ASN A 53 -0.94 12.19 3.76
N GLU A 54 0.05 12.68 3.00
CA GLU A 54 1.28 11.92 2.69
C GLU A 54 2.13 11.61 3.94
N ARG A 55 2.01 12.42 5.00
CA ARG A 55 2.66 12.14 6.29
C ARG A 55 2.09 10.87 6.92
N GLY A 56 0.77 10.79 7.07
CA GLY A 56 0.12 9.58 7.59
C GLY A 56 0.38 8.36 6.72
N VAL A 57 0.45 8.52 5.38
CA VAL A 57 0.83 7.43 4.47
C VAL A 57 2.23 6.92 4.79
N GLY A 58 3.20 7.82 4.98
CA GLY A 58 4.56 7.47 5.38
C GLY A 58 4.61 6.74 6.72
N GLU A 59 3.84 7.19 7.72
CA GLU A 59 3.75 6.54 9.03
C GLU A 59 3.24 5.09 8.91
N GLY A 60 2.19 4.86 8.12
CA GLY A 60 1.65 3.51 7.88
C GLY A 60 2.61 2.56 7.17
N LEU A 61 3.57 3.07 6.39
CA LEU A 61 4.59 2.28 5.71
C LEU A 61 5.79 1.92 6.60
N MET A 62 6.07 2.72 7.64
CA MET A 62 7.23 2.49 8.52
C MET A 62 7.02 1.33 9.51
N GLU A 63 5.78 0.93 9.76
CA GLU A 63 5.51 -0.20 10.66
C GLU A 63 5.83 -1.54 9.99
N PRO A 64 6.72 -2.36 10.57
CA PRO A 64 7.10 -3.65 9.99
C PRO A 64 5.92 -4.61 10.06
N VAL A 65 5.28 -4.85 8.92
CA VAL A 65 4.33 -5.94 8.74
C VAL A 65 5.10 -7.25 8.87
N ARG A 66 5.01 -7.92 10.03
CA ARG A 66 5.47 -9.30 10.19
C ARG A 66 4.71 -10.16 9.18
N ARG A 67 5.41 -10.59 8.14
CA ARG A 67 4.92 -11.56 7.17
C ARG A 67 4.68 -12.87 7.91
N THR A 68 3.46 -13.12 8.37
CA THR A 68 3.02 -14.47 8.73
C THR A 68 3.02 -15.26 7.43
N ARG A 69 4.10 -16.02 7.17
CA ARG A 69 4.06 -17.02 6.12
C ARG A 69 2.99 -18.04 6.52
N PRO A 70 1.93 -18.24 5.73
CA PRO A 70 1.08 -19.40 5.94
C PRO A 70 1.91 -20.63 5.53
N GLY A 71 2.36 -21.42 6.51
CA GLY A 71 2.97 -22.74 6.23
C GLY A 71 4.35 -23.06 6.82
N CYS A 72 4.85 -22.38 7.87
CA CYS A 72 5.94 -22.95 8.67
C CYS A 72 5.34 -23.75 9.84
N ILE A 73 5.25 -25.07 9.64
CA ILE A 73 5.42 -26.08 10.69
C ILE A 73 6.90 -26.33 10.94
#